data_AF-A0A8X6R6Y6-F1
#
_entry.id   AF-A0A8X6R6Y6-F1
#
_cell.length_a   1.000
_cell.length_b   1.000
_cell.length_c   1.000
_cell.angle_alpha   90.00
_cell.angle_beta   90.00
_cell.angle_gamma   90.00
#
_symmetry.space_group_name_H-M   'P 1'
#
loop_
_entity.id
_entity.type
_entity.pdbx_description
1 polymer ?
#
loop_
_entity_poly.entity_id
_entity_poly.type
_entity_poly.pdbx_seq_one_letter_code
_entity_poly.pdbx_strand_id
1 'polypeptide(L)'
;MKANLIASRYECSRCKKYAFAKGTVDGYEWRCRNQSKDNRHDVVRSVRKGTWFSESKLAIIIILRLTRYWFGKSMNAFVVNDLKVNKNMTKLIRHVAAILRSQVGE
;
A
#
# COMPACT_ATOMS: atom_id res chain seq x y z
N MET A 1 12.98 7.81 2.78
CA MET A 1 12.75 6.57 2.01
C MET A 1 11.44 6.74 1.23
N LYS A 2 11.45 6.77 -0.11
CA LYS A 2 10.18 6.73 -0.87
C LYS A 2 9.67 5.30 -0.79
N ALA A 3 8.50 5.08 -0.20
CA ALA A 3 7.97 3.73 0.06
C ALA A 3 7.68 2.93 -1.22
N ASN A 4 7.64 3.60 -2.39
CA ASN A 4 7.52 3.02 -3.72
C ASN A 4 6.54 1.83 -3.75
N LEU A 5 5.34 2.01 -3.20
CA LEU A 5 4.36 0.92 -2.99
C LEU A 5 3.95 0.24 -4.30
N ILE A 6 3.87 1.05 -5.35
CA ILE A 6 3.50 0.70 -6.72
C ILE A 6 4.68 1.06 -7.62
N ALA A 7 5.03 0.18 -8.54
CA ALA A 7 6.02 0.47 -9.56
C ALA A 7 5.53 1.64 -10.42
N SER A 8 6.37 2.65 -10.60
CA SER A 8 6.04 3.82 -11.42
C SER A 8 6.00 3.51 -12.92
N ARG A 9 6.73 2.48 -13.35
CA ARG A 9 6.80 2.05 -14.74
C ARG A 9 7.08 0.54 -14.81
N TYR A 10 6.51 -0.09 -15.84
CA TYR A 10 6.92 -1.39 -16.32
C TYR A 10 7.10 -1.32 -17.84
N GLU A 11 8.13 -1.96 -18.37
CA GLU A 11 8.33 -2.10 -19.82
C GLU A 11 8.35 -3.58 -20.20
N CYS A 12 7.51 -3.96 -21.17
CA CYS A 12 7.57 -5.31 -21.71
C CYS A 12 8.91 -5.54 -22.41
N SER A 13 9.62 -6.61 -22.06
CA SER A 13 10.92 -6.93 -22.65
C SER A 13 10.87 -7.14 -24.18
N ARG A 14 9.70 -7.53 -24.72
CA ARG A 14 9.49 -7.80 -26.15
C ARG A 14 8.96 -6.62 -26.95
N CYS A 15 8.03 -5.86 -26.39
CA CYS A 15 7.34 -4.77 -27.10
C CYS A 15 7.83 -3.38 -26.73
N LYS A 16 8.47 -3.21 -25.56
CA LYS A 16 8.73 -1.92 -24.90
C LYS A 16 7.47 -1.07 -24.64
N LYS A 17 6.27 -1.63 -24.89
CA LYS A 17 4.97 -1.03 -24.60
C LYS A 17 4.50 -1.39 -23.19
N TYR A 18 3.61 -0.55 -22.67
CA TYR A 18 3.02 -0.70 -21.34
C TYR A 18 1.53 -0.32 -21.38
N ALA A 19 0.71 -1.09 -20.68
CA ALA A 19 -0.68 -0.75 -20.43
C ALA A 19 -1.05 -1.15 -18.99
N PHE A 20 -1.80 -0.27 -18.34
CA PHE A 20 -2.47 -0.57 -17.09
C PHE A 20 -3.78 -1.29 -17.44
N ALA A 21 -4.01 -2.44 -16.83
CA ALA A 21 -5.24 -3.20 -16.99
C ALA A 21 -5.88 -3.47 -15.64
N LYS A 22 -7.18 -3.79 -15.64
CA LYS A 22 -7.88 -4.24 -14.44
C LYS A 22 -7.31 -5.60 -14.03
N GLY A 23 -6.82 -5.68 -12.80
CA GLY A 23 -6.25 -6.88 -12.19
C GLY A 23 -7.13 -7.39 -11.05
N THR A 24 -6.81 -8.57 -10.54
CA THR A 24 -7.63 -9.25 -9.53
C THR A 24 -7.17 -9.01 -8.09
N VAL A 25 -5.85 -8.89 -7.86
CA VAL A 25 -5.29 -8.79 -6.50
C VAL A 25 -5.28 -7.36 -5.98
N ASP A 26 -4.69 -6.44 -6.74
CA ASP A 26 -4.55 -5.01 -6.36
C ASP A 26 -5.56 -4.12 -7.10
N GLY A 27 -6.54 -4.71 -7.79
CA GLY A 27 -7.46 -4.04 -8.71
C GLY A 27 -6.84 -3.67 -10.06
N TYR A 28 -5.51 -3.59 -10.15
CA TYR A 28 -4.78 -3.29 -11.36
C TYR A 28 -3.54 -4.17 -11.55
N GLU A 29 -3.14 -4.35 -12.81
CA GLU A 29 -1.96 -5.09 -13.24
C GLU A 29 -1.30 -4.43 -14.45
N TRP A 30 0.00 -4.66 -14.60
CA TRP A 30 0.70 -4.36 -15.85
C TRP A 30 0.43 -5.48 -16.83
N ARG A 31 -0.11 -5.15 -18.01
CA ARG A 31 -0.38 -6.14 -19.05
C ARG A 31 0.13 -5.67 -20.40
N CYS A 32 0.83 -6.56 -21.10
CA CYS A 32 1.21 -6.37 -22.49
C CYS A 32 0.68 -7.56 -23.30
N ARG A 33 -0.29 -7.29 -24.18
CA ARG A 33 -0.87 -8.28 -25.09
C ARG A 33 -0.57 -7.89 -26.53
N ASN A 34 0.18 -8.73 -27.23
CA ASN A 34 0.46 -8.59 -28.65
C ASN A 34 -0.03 -9.83 -29.40
N GLN A 35 -0.73 -9.62 -30.51
CA GLN A 35 -1.28 -10.68 -31.36
C GLN A 35 -0.62 -10.75 -32.74
N SER A 36 0.38 -9.90 -33.02
CA SER A 36 1.16 -9.94 -34.27
C SER A 36 1.87 -11.29 -34.45
N LYS A 37 1.90 -11.78 -35.69
CA LYS A 37 2.41 -13.11 -36.07
C LYS A 37 3.83 -13.39 -35.57
N ASP A 38 4.72 -12.40 -35.67
CA ASP A 38 6.14 -12.55 -35.33
C ASP A 38 6.46 -12.23 -33.85
N ASN A 39 5.50 -11.74 -33.06
CA ASN A 39 5.74 -11.35 -31.66
C ASN A 39 4.51 -11.56 -30.76
N ARG A 40 3.82 -12.69 -30.93
CA ARG A 40 2.64 -13.02 -30.13
C ARG A 40 3.02 -13.29 -28.67
N HIS A 41 2.42 -12.54 -27.75
CA HIS A 41 2.57 -12.77 -26.30
C HIS A 41 1.47 -12.11 -25.48
N ASP A 42 1.25 -12.65 -24.28
CA ASP A 42 0.45 -12.04 -23.23
C ASP A 42 1.25 -12.12 -21.93
N VAL A 43 1.73 -10.97 -21.46
CA VAL A 43 2.57 -10.87 -20.26
C VAL A 43 1.83 -10.04 -19.24
N VAL A 44 1.64 -10.63 -18.06
CA VAL A 44 1.03 -9.99 -16.89
C VAL A 44 2.06 -9.87 -15.77
N ARG A 45 2.09 -8.71 -15.10
CA ARG A 45 2.93 -8.44 -13.93
C ARG A 45 2.13 -7.67 -12.88
N SER A 46 2.38 -7.98 -11.61
CA SER A 46 1.83 -7.21 -10.50
C SER A 46 2.32 -5.76 -10.56
N VAL A 47 1.45 -4.82 -10.24
CA VAL A 47 1.81 -3.40 -10.06
C VAL A 47 2.81 -3.17 -8.94
N ARG A 48 3.04 -4.16 -8.07
CA ARG A 48 4.03 -4.15 -6.99
C ARG A 48 5.40 -4.69 -7.42
N LYS A 49 5.56 -5.14 -8.67
CA LYS A 49 6.83 -5.76 -9.07
C LYS A 49 7.99 -4.77 -8.95
N GLY A 50 9.07 -5.18 -8.30
CA GLY A 50 10.23 -4.29 -8.06
C GLY A 50 10.05 -3.31 -6.88
N THR A 51 8.94 -3.43 -6.14
CA THR A 51 8.73 -2.71 -4.88
C THR A 51 9.02 -3.60 -3.68
N TRP A 52 9.01 -3.00 -2.49
CA TRP A 52 9.15 -3.75 -1.24
C TRP A 52 8.06 -4.83 -1.08
N PHE A 53 6.91 -4.65 -1.71
CA PHE A 53 5.77 -5.58 -1.66
C PHE A 53 5.70 -6.53 -2.86
N SER A 54 6.77 -6.62 -3.65
CA SER A 54 6.88 -7.47 -4.85
C SER A 54 6.47 -8.92 -4.60
N GLU A 55 6.96 -9.49 -3.49
CA GLU A 55 6.79 -10.91 -3.16
C GLU A 55 5.70 -11.13 -2.09
N SER A 56 4.99 -10.08 -1.69
CA SER A 56 3.87 -10.22 -0.76
C SER A 56 2.75 -11.02 -1.42
N LYS A 57 2.22 -12.00 -0.68
CA LYS A 57 1.00 -12.73 -1.07
C LYS A 57 -0.29 -11.99 -0.72
N LEU A 58 -0.20 -10.91 0.06
CA LEU A 58 -1.33 -10.07 0.44
C LEU A 58 -1.55 -8.95 -0.59
N ALA A 59 -2.82 -8.63 -0.87
CA ALA A 59 -3.18 -7.45 -1.63
C ALA A 59 -2.73 -6.17 -0.90
N ILE A 60 -2.31 -5.15 -1.65
CA ILE A 60 -1.73 -3.93 -1.08
C ILE A 60 -2.72 -3.22 -0.15
N ILE A 61 -4.01 -3.25 -0.48
CA ILE A 61 -5.07 -2.70 0.36
C ILE A 61 -5.14 -3.41 1.73
N ILE A 62 -4.89 -4.71 1.78
CA ILE A 62 -4.87 -5.48 3.04
C ILE A 62 -3.64 -5.10 3.85
N ILE A 63 -2.48 -4.97 3.20
CA ILE A 63 -1.26 -4.50 3.85
C ILE A 63 -1.48 -3.11 4.46
N LEU A 64 -2.03 -2.16 3.71
CA LEU A 64 -2.32 -0.81 4.20
C LEU A 64 -3.32 -0.82 5.35
N ARG A 65 -4.36 -1.66 5.29
CA ARG A 65 -5.33 -1.83 6.39
C ARG A 65 -4.69 -2.41 7.64
N LEU A 66 -3.84 -3.43 7.49
CA LEU A 66 -3.07 -4.00 8.59
C LEU A 66 -2.15 -2.95 9.17
N THR A 67 -1.34 -2.26 8.35
CA THR A 67 -0.47 -1.17 8.81
C THR A 67 -1.26 -0.12 9.58
N ARG A 68 -2.39 0.36 9.07
CA ARG A 68 -3.27 1.31 9.78
C ARG A 68 -3.78 0.73 11.10
N TYR A 69 -4.23 -0.53 11.11
CA TYR A 69 -4.71 -1.19 12.32
C TYR A 69 -3.62 -1.32 13.38
N TRP A 70 -2.42 -1.74 12.97
CA TRP A 70 -1.23 -1.81 13.81
C TRP A 70 -0.89 -0.43 14.38
N PHE A 71 -0.78 0.62 13.56
CA PHE A 71 -0.52 1.96 14.11
C PHE A 71 -1.66 2.48 15.01
N GLY A 72 -2.93 2.17 14.71
CA GLY A 72 -4.06 2.62 15.54
C GLY A 72 -4.19 1.89 16.89
N LYS A 73 -3.97 0.58 16.93
CA LYS A 73 -4.09 -0.23 18.15
C LYS A 73 -2.78 -0.34 18.91
N SER A 74 -1.67 -0.58 18.21
CA SER A 74 -0.36 -0.71 18.84
C SER A 74 0.09 0.60 19.44
N MET A 75 -0.29 1.77 18.93
CA MET A 75 0.02 3.04 19.61
C MET A 75 -0.64 3.15 20.99
N ASN A 76 -1.84 2.59 21.20
CA ASN A 76 -2.45 2.59 22.53
C ASN A 76 -1.72 1.66 23.52
N ALA A 77 -1.34 0.45 23.09
CA ALA A 77 -0.62 -0.49 23.94
C ALA A 77 0.84 -0.08 24.17
N PHE A 78 1.52 0.41 23.12
CA PHE A 78 2.90 0.88 23.15
C PHE A 78 3.05 2.16 23.98
N VAL A 79 2.15 3.15 23.84
CA VAL A 79 2.17 4.35 24.70
C VAL A 79 1.95 3.98 26.17
N VAL A 80 1.07 3.02 26.47
CA VAL A 80 0.81 2.62 27.86
C VAL A 80 2.00 1.81 28.44
N ASN A 81 2.58 0.90 27.66
CA ASN A 81 3.59 -0.04 28.16
C ASN A 81 5.02 0.49 28.06
N ASP A 82 5.43 1.09 26.93
CA ASP A 82 6.83 1.47 26.69
C ASP A 82 7.12 2.90 27.12
N LEU A 83 6.16 3.82 27.01
CA LEU A 83 6.31 5.21 27.46
C LEU A 83 5.90 5.42 28.94
N LYS A 84 5.49 4.35 29.65
CA LYS A 84 4.99 4.37 31.05
C LYS A 84 3.91 5.43 31.31
N VAL A 85 3.14 5.82 30.29
CA VAL A 85 2.22 6.94 30.43
C VAL A 85 0.92 6.44 31.07
N ASN A 86 0.55 7.04 32.20
CA ASN A 86 -0.68 6.75 32.94
C ASN A 86 -1.93 6.79 32.01
N LYS A 87 -2.91 5.88 32.24
CA LYS A 87 -4.23 5.84 31.57
C LYS A 87 -4.92 7.21 31.45
N ASN A 88 -4.69 8.14 32.37
CA ASN A 88 -5.21 9.51 32.32
C ASN A 88 -4.57 10.35 31.21
N MET A 89 -3.27 10.18 30.95
CA MET A 89 -2.57 10.89 29.88
C MET A 89 -2.98 10.38 28.49
N THR A 90 -3.28 9.08 28.34
CA THR A 90 -3.81 8.56 27.07
C THR A 90 -5.23 9.06 26.78
N LYS A 91 -6.05 9.35 27.80
CA LYS A 91 -7.31 10.09 27.64
C LYS A 91 -7.06 11.51 27.14
N LEU A 92 -6.09 12.22 27.71
CA LEU A 92 -5.73 13.58 27.30
C LEU A 92 -5.25 13.61 25.84
N ILE A 93 -4.35 12.71 25.44
CA ILE A 93 -3.86 12.60 24.06
C ILE A 93 -5.00 12.32 23.08
N ARG A 94 -5.96 11.45 23.43
CA ARG A 94 -7.14 11.20 22.58
C ARG A 94 -8.03 12.43 22.46
N HIS A 95 -8.21 13.17 23.55
CA HIS A 95 -8.99 14.42 23.53
C HIS A 95 -8.32 15.48 22.65
N VAL A 96 -7.02 15.70 22.82
CA VAL A 96 -6.24 16.64 22.00
C VAL A 96 -6.25 16.21 20.54
N ALA A 97 -6.09 14.92 20.23
CA ALA A 97 -6.17 14.42 18.85
C ALA A 97 -7.58 14.59 18.24
N ALA A 98 -8.66 14.49 19.03
CA ALA A 98 -10.01 14.73 18.57
C ALA A 98 -10.26 16.22 18.26
N ILE A 99 -9.76 17.12 19.13
CA ILE A 99 -9.80 18.57 18.92
C ILE A 99 -9.01 18.95 17.66
N LEU A 100 -7.79 18.41 17.49
CA LEU A 100 -6.99 18.70 16.30
C LEU A 100 -7.66 18.22 15.01
N ARG A 101 -8.37 17.09 15.03
CA ARG A 101 -9.16 16.62 13.87
C ARG A 101 -10.35 17.51 13.56
N SER A 102 -11.05 18.03 14.58
CA SER A 102 -12.18 18.95 14.36
C SER A 102 -11.73 20.33 13.87
N GLN A 103 -10.46 20.70 14.06
CA GLN A 103 -9.88 21.97 13.60
C GLN A 103 -9.29 21.87 12.19
N VAL A 104 -8.97 20.66 11.69
CA VAL A 104 -8.33 20.45 10.38
C VAL A 104 -9.34 20.19 9.25
N GLY A 105 -10.61 19.94 9.54
CA GLY A 105 -11.68 19.83 8.53
C GLY A 105 -11.48 18.66 7.56
N GLU A 106 -12.05 17.50 7.90
CA GLU A 106 -12.50 16.51 6.92
C GLU A 106 -13.97 16.77 6.57
#